data_AF-A0A4C1SDV8-F1
#
_entry.id   AF-A0A4C1SDV8-F1
#
_cell.length_a   1.000
_cell.length_b   1.000
_cell.length_c   1.000
_cell.angle_alpha   90.00
_cell.angle_beta   90.00
_cell.angle_gamma   90.00
#
_symmetry.space_group_name_H-M   'P 1'
#
loop_
_entity.id
_entity.type
_entity.pdbx_description
1 polymer ?
#
loop_
_entity_poly.entity_id
_entity_poly.type
_entity_poly.pdbx_seq_one_letter_code
_entity_poly.pdbx_strand_id
1 'polypeptide(L)' 'MDHDNCDYTALQYAARNGNVDICKLLLSEGKADIDAVTKGGATALHRAAMMVKLLIDSNANVELKDEDGQTAFVLRLVVI' A
#
# COMPACT_ATOMS: atom_id res chain seq x y z
N MET A 1 11.09 -13.31 22.37
CA MET A 1 10.37 -12.08 21.96
C MET A 1 11.24 -11.43 20.91
N ASP A 2 11.18 -11.97 19.70
CA ASP A 2 11.91 -11.43 18.56
C ASP A 2 11.29 -10.07 18.26
N HIS A 3 12.07 -9.01 18.49
CA HIS A 3 11.71 -7.70 18.00
C HIS A 3 11.76 -7.79 16.48
N ASP A 4 10.60 -7.99 15.86
CA ASP A 4 10.30 -7.68 14.46
C ASP A 4 10.49 -6.18 14.21
N ASN A 5 11.69 -5.69 14.47
CA ASN A 5 12.19 -4.43 13.94
C ASN A 5 12.52 -4.67 12.47
N CYS A 6 11.48 -4.97 11.69
CA CYS A 6 11.60 -4.87 10.26
C CYS A 6 11.86 -3.38 9.99
N ASP A 7 12.94 -3.08 9.28
CA ASP A 7 13.31 -1.72 8.87
C ASP A 7 12.25 -1.18 7.91
N TYR A 8 11.10 -0.79 8.47
CA TYR A 8 9.99 -0.27 7.71
C TYR A 8 10.17 1.24 7.56
N THR A 9 10.09 1.72 6.32
CA THR A 9 10.01 3.16 6.07
C THR A 9 8.64 3.68 6.46
N ALA A 10 8.56 4.99 6.73
CA ALA A 10 7.28 5.65 7.01
C ALA A 10 6.24 5.40 5.90
N LEU A 11 6.68 5.32 4.64
CA LEU A 11 5.83 5.03 3.50
C LEU A 11 5.30 3.59 3.51
N GLN A 12 6.10 2.62 3.91
CA GLN A 12 5.67 1.22 4.03
C GLN A 12 4.65 1.04 5.16
N TYR A 13 4.80 1.75 6.28
CA TYR A 13 3.79 1.78 7.35
C TYR A 13 2.47 2.40 6.88
N ALA A 14 2.54 3.54 6.20
CA ALA A 14 1.35 4.20 5.65
C ALA A 14 0.63 3.31 4.61
N ALA A 15 1.39 2.67 3.72
CA ALA A 15 0.87 1.73 2.73
C ALA A 15 0.22 0.49 3.37
N ARG A 16 0.85 -0.07 4.42
CA ARG A 16 0.28 -1.20 5.18
C ARG A 16 -1.04 -0.84 5.84
N ASN A 17 -1.17 0.38 6.35
CA ASN A 17 -2.40 0.83 7.01
C ASN A 17 -3.45 1.34 6.02
N GLY A 18 -3.16 1.42 4.72
CA GLY A 18 -4.06 2.00 3.73
C GLY A 18 -4.24 3.52 3.86
N ASN A 19 -3.35 4.20 4.56
CA ASN A 19 -3.45 5.64 4.84
C ASN A 19 -2.98 6.46 3.63
N VAL A 20 -3.88 6.65 2.66
CA VAL A 20 -3.61 7.35 1.39
C VAL A 20 -3.07 8.76 1.62
N ASP A 21 -3.63 9.51 2.57
CA ASP A 21 -3.21 10.90 2.84
C ASP A 21 -1.77 10.98 3.35
N ILE A 22 -1.37 10.03 4.19
CA ILE A 22 0.01 9.94 4.69
C ILE A 22 0.95 9.51 3.57
N CYS A 23 0.55 8.56 2.73
CA CYS A 23 1.31 8.20 1.54
C CYS A 23 1.53 9.41 0.61
N LYS A 24 0.45 10.17 0.32
CA LYS A 24 0.52 11.39 -0.50
C LYS A 24 1.44 12.44 0.13
N LEU A 25 1.33 12.67 1.44
CA LEU A 25 2.18 13.63 2.15
C LEU A 25 3.66 13.23 2.08
N LEU A 26 3.97 11.95 2.34
CA LEU A 26 5.35 11.44 2.31
C LEU A 26 5.97 11.50 0.91
N LEU A 27 5.18 11.22 -0.13
CA LEU A 27 5.60 11.33 -1.53
C LEU A 27 5.75 12.79 -1.96
N SER A 28 4.82 13.67 -1.56
CA SER A 28 4.85 15.09 -1.90
C SER A 28 6.01 15.83 -1.22
N GLU A 29 6.41 15.40 -0.03
CA GLU A 29 7.57 15.95 0.68
C GLU A 29 8.91 15.54 0.04
N GLY A 30 8.91 14.57 -0.88
CA GLY A 30 10.12 14.09 -1.58
C GLY A 30 11.17 13.41 -0.68
N LYS A 31 10.86 13.25 0.62
CA LYS A 31 11.74 12.65 1.63
C LYS A 31 11.59 11.13 1.72
N ALA A 32 10.49 10.58 1.22
CA ALA A 32 10.27 9.14 1.20
C ALA A 32 10.79 8.53 -0.10
N ASP A 33 11.74 7.62 0.02
CA ASP A 33 12.15 6.74 -1.07
C ASP A 33 11.03 5.72 -1.34
N ILE A 34 10.40 5.84 -2.52
CA ILE A 34 9.30 5.00 -2.96
C ILE A 34 9.73 3.56 -3.21
N ASP A 35 11.00 3.38 -3.60
CA ASP A 35 11.60 2.09 -3.96
C ASP A 35 12.38 1.48 -2.79
N ALA A 36 12.32 2.11 -1.62
CA ALA A 36 12.93 1.58 -0.41
C ALA A 36 12.47 0.15 -0.14
N VAL A 37 13.44 -0.75 0.01
CA VAL A 37 13.24 -2.17 0.30
C VAL A 37 13.47 -2.45 1.78
N THR A 38 12.61 -3.27 2.36
CA THR A 38 12.84 -3.85 3.70
C THR A 38 13.96 -4.90 3.65
N LYS A 39 14.41 -5.39 4.83
CA LYS A 39 15.33 -6.54 4.92
C LYS A 39 14.87 -7.79 4.15
N GLY A 40 13.55 -7.94 3.93
CA GLY A 40 12.96 -9.02 3.15
C GLY A 40 12.80 -8.73 1.66
N GLY A 41 13.34 -7.62 1.15
CA GLY A 41 13.23 -7.22 -0.26
C GLY A 41 11.87 -6.62 -0.65
N ALA A 42 10.93 -6.47 0.29
CA ALA A 42 9.62 -5.92 0.01
C ALA A 42 9.62 -4.38 0.01
N THR A 43 8.94 -3.78 -0.97
CA THR A 43 8.70 -2.33 -1.08
C THR A 43 7.35 -1.92 -0.50
N ALA A 44 7.07 -0.61 -0.43
CA ALA A 44 5.75 -0.10 -0.06
C ALA A 44 4.63 -0.64 -0.97
N LEU A 45 4.91 -0.80 -2.27
CA LEU A 45 3.98 -1.37 -3.23
C LEU A 45 3.66 -2.84 -2.93
N HIS A 46 4.66 -3.66 -2.58
CA HIS A 46 4.43 -5.05 -2.19
C HIS A 46 3.47 -5.15 -1.00
N ARG A 47 3.62 -4.28 0.00
CA ARG A 47 2.74 -4.25 1.18
C ARG A 47 1.32 -3.81 0.82
N ALA A 48 1.16 -2.79 -0.02
CA ALA A 48 -0.16 -2.38 -0.51
C ALA A 48 -0.84 -3.50 -1.31
N ALA A 49 -0.11 -4.17 -2.21
CA ALA A 49 -0.62 -5.27 -3.01
C ALA A 49 -1.07 -6.47 -2.15
N MET A 50 -0.32 -6.81 -1.10
CA MET A 50 -0.74 -7.84 -0.13
C MET A 50 -2.07 -7.49 0.55
N MET A 51 -2.27 -6.22 0.91
CA MET A 51 -3.54 -5.78 1.51
C MET A 51 -4.70 -5.90 0.54
N VAL A 52 -4.49 -5.51 -0.72
CA VAL A 52 -5.51 -5.66 -1.77
C VAL A 52 -5.83 -7.12 -2.03
N LYS A 53 -4.82 -8.00 -2.08
CA LYS A 53 -5.04 -9.45 -2.19
C LYS A 53 -5.90 -9.97 -1.04
N LEU A 54 -5.63 -9.57 0.20
CA LEU A 54 -6.41 -9.98 1.37
C LEU A 54 -7.86 -9.51 1.29
N LEU A 55 -8.11 -8.30 0.79
CA LEU A 55 -9.47 -7.78 0.58
C LEU A 55 -10.22 -8.58 -0.50
N ILE A 56 -9.55 -8.91 -1.62
CA ILE A 56 -10.12 -9.75 -2.69
C ILE A 56 -10.43 -11.15 -2.15
N ASP A 57 -9.49 -11.77 -1.43
CA ASP A 57 -9.66 -13.09 -0.80
C ASP A 57 -10.80 -13.07 0.25
N SER A 58 -11.07 -11.92 0.87
CA SER A 58 -12.19 -11.69 1.79
C SER A 58 -13.51 -11.31 1.09
N ASN A 59 -13.58 -11.48 -0.23
CA ASN A 59 -14.77 -11.21 -1.04
C ASN A 59 -15.21 -9.72 -1.01
N ALA A 60 -14.26 -8.80 -0.87
CA ALA A 60 -14.52 -7.37 -0.98
C ALA A 60 -15.05 -7.04 -2.38
N ASN A 61 -16.07 -6.17 -2.44
CA ASN A 61 -16.64 -5.74 -3.71
C ASN A 61 -15.73 -4.71 -4.38
N VAL A 62 -14.99 -5.17 -5.39
CA VAL A 62 -14.01 -4.42 -6.16
C VAL A 62 -14.62 -3.41 -7.13
N GLU A 63 -15.91 -3.53 -7.42
CA GLU A 63 -16.65 -2.65 -8.34
C GLU A 63 -17.27 -1.43 -7.63
N LEU A 64 -17.10 -1.33 -6.31
CA LEU A 64 -17.57 -0.16 -5.57
C LEU A 64 -16.80 1.08 -6.01
N LYS A 65 -17.57 2.14 -6.27
CA LYS A 65 -17.06 3.46 -6.62
C LYS A 65 -17.08 4.34 -5.39
N ASP A 66 -16.06 5.18 -5.25
CA ASP A 66 -16.10 6.28 -4.30
C ASP A 66 -17.07 7.38 -4.74
N GLU A 67 -17.16 8.46 -3.94
CA GLU A 67 -18.05 9.60 -4.21
C GLU A 67 -17.70 10.33 -5.53
N ASP A 68 -16.46 10.19 -6.00
CA ASP A 68 -15.97 10.72 -7.26
C ASP A 68 -16.19 9.74 -8.44
N GLY A 69 -16.83 8.59 -8.21
CA GLY A 69 -17.10 7.58 -9.24
C GLY A 69 -15.91 6.70 -9.60
N GLN A 70 -14.82 6.74 -8.83
CA GLN A 70 -13.60 6.01 -9.08
C GLN A 70 -13.67 4.62 -8.42
N THR A 71 -13.40 3.57 -9.19
CA THR A 71 -13.11 2.23 -8.64
C THR A 71 -11.68 2.18 -8.11
N ALA A 72 -11.41 1.29 -7.15
CA ALA A 72 -10.10 1.22 -6.50
C ALA A 72 -8.96 1.05 -7.54
N PHE A 73 -8.11 2.08 -7.67
CA PHE A 73 -7.08 2.19 -8.73
C PHE A 73 -6.10 1.01 -8.74
N VAL A 74 -5.90 0.33 -7.61
CA VAL A 74 -5.03 -0.86 -7.53
C VAL A 74 -5.51 -2.01 -8.43
N LEU A 75 -6.82 -2.13 -8.70
CA LEU A 75 -7.34 -3.18 -9.58
C LEU A 75 -6.88 -3.00 -11.02
N ARG A 76 -6.76 -1.75 -11.49
CA ARG A 76 -6.34 -1.44 -12.87
C ARG A 76 -4.92 -1.91 -13.19
N LEU A 77 -4.07 -2.02 -12.16
CA LEU A 77 -2.68 -2.44 -12.28
C LEU A 77 -2.47 -3.95 -12.12
N VAL A 78 -3.46 -4.69 -11.61
CA VAL A 78 -3.38 -6.16 -11.38
C VAL A 78 -3.98 -6.96 -12.56
N VAL A 79 -4.54 -6.30 -13.57
CA VAL A 79 -5.21 -6.93 -14.74
C VAL A 79 -4.47 -6.66 -16.06
N ILE A 80 -3.14 -6.62 -16.05
CA ILE A 80 -2.30 -6.62 -17.27
C ILE A 80 -1.29 -7.75 -17.23
#